data_AF-X8DNA2-F1
#
_entry.id   AF-X8DNA2-F1
#
_cell.length_a   1.000
_cell.length_b   1.000
_cell.length_c   1.000
_cell.angle_alpha   90.00
_cell.angle_beta   90.00
_cell.angle_gamma   90.00
#
_symmetry.space_group_name_H-M   'P 1'
#
loop_
_entity.id
_entity.type
_entity.pdbx_description
1 polymer ?
#
loop_
_entity_poly.entity_id
_entity_poly.type
_entity_poly.pdbx_seq_one_letter_code
_entity_poly.pdbx_strand_id
1 'polypeptide(L)'
;MTGLLIENPGSFGLITANGGYLTKHSIGVYGTNPPDTGFRWEDVQSEVNQEPTRKAFEQWEGTGTIETWTTPFSRDGRPERTFVAVRTPDDVRTLAVLTAAADAQASVRDDIAGAKVAVHGDGTATLA
;
A
#
# COMPACT_ATOMS: atom_id res chain seq x y z
N MET A 1 27.38 2.63 -1.54
CA MET A 1 27.31 4.08 -1.26
C MET A 1 28.61 4.64 -0.71
N THR A 2 29.19 4.05 0.35
CA THR A 2 30.44 4.56 0.95
C THR A 2 31.58 4.76 -0.05
N GLY A 3 31.81 3.81 -0.96
CA GLY A 3 32.83 3.97 -2.03
C GLY A 3 32.59 5.20 -2.91
N LEU A 4 31.35 5.42 -3.36
CA LEU A 4 30.99 6.59 -4.19
C LEU A 4 31.23 7.91 -3.46
N LEU A 5 30.95 7.98 -2.15
CA LEU A 5 31.20 9.18 -1.34
C LEU A 5 32.70 9.43 -1.17
N ILE A 6 33.50 8.38 -0.98
CA ILE A 6 34.97 8.50 -0.89
C ILE A 6 35.56 9.04 -2.20
N GLU A 7 35.06 8.56 -3.34
CA GLU A 7 35.50 9.01 -4.67
C GLU A 7 35.02 10.44 -5.02
N ASN A 8 33.98 10.94 -4.35
CA ASN A 8 33.35 12.25 -4.62
C ASN A 8 33.21 13.08 -3.33
N PRO A 9 34.33 13.51 -2.73
CA PRO A 9 34.31 14.23 -1.45
C PRO A 9 33.50 15.53 -1.53
N GLY A 10 32.80 15.86 -0.45
CA GLY A 10 31.90 17.01 -0.37
C GLY A 10 30.48 16.76 -0.91
N SER A 11 30.23 15.59 -1.51
CA SER A 11 28.89 15.17 -1.91
C SER A 11 28.10 14.55 -0.76
N PHE A 12 26.77 14.48 -0.92
CA PHE A 12 25.86 13.79 -0.01
C PHE A 12 25.23 12.56 -0.67
N GLY A 13 25.03 11.51 0.11
CA GLY A 13 24.31 10.29 -0.29
C GLY A 13 23.09 10.08 0.61
N LEU A 14 21.96 9.73 0.00
CA LEU A 14 20.71 9.41 0.66
C LEU A 14 20.45 7.90 0.61
N ILE A 15 20.20 7.29 1.77
CA ILE A 15 19.65 5.92 1.87
C ILE A 15 18.23 6.01 2.40
N THR A 16 17.35 5.27 1.75
CA THR A 16 15.99 4.99 2.20
C THR A 16 15.85 3.49 2.46
N ALA A 17 15.32 3.10 3.61
CA ALA A 17 15.11 1.70 3.98
C ALA A 17 13.65 1.49 4.38
N ASN A 18 12.91 0.78 3.52
CA ASN A 18 11.50 0.47 3.72
C ASN A 18 11.32 -0.94 4.31
N GLY A 19 10.40 -1.10 5.26
CA GLY A 19 10.11 -2.38 5.92
C GLY A 19 8.62 -2.73 5.97
N GLY A 20 8.32 -4.03 5.92
CA GLY A 20 6.94 -4.56 5.97
C GLY A 20 6.11 -4.16 4.75
N TYR A 21 4.82 -3.90 4.97
CA TYR A 21 3.89 -3.39 3.94
C TYR A 21 3.91 -1.86 3.89
N LEU A 22 5.09 -1.29 3.70
CA LEU A 22 5.35 0.16 3.83
C LEU A 22 5.04 0.72 5.24
N THR A 23 5.13 -0.12 6.28
CA THR A 23 4.76 0.28 7.65
C THR A 23 5.90 0.92 8.43
N LYS A 24 7.14 0.85 7.90
CA LYS A 24 8.32 1.46 8.51
C LYS A 24 9.19 2.06 7.43
N HIS A 25 9.74 3.23 7.70
CA HIS A 25 10.71 3.88 6.84
C HIS A 25 11.85 4.46 7.68
N SER A 26 13.09 4.21 7.26
CA SER A 26 14.27 4.85 7.83
C SER A 26 15.04 5.56 6.73
N ILE A 27 15.54 6.75 7.05
CA ILE A 27 16.30 7.59 6.12
C ILE A 27 17.65 7.90 6.76
N GLY A 28 18.71 7.89 5.96
CA GLY A 28 20.04 8.33 6.36
C GLY A 28 20.68 9.21 5.28
N VAL A 29 21.24 10.33 5.70
CA VAL A 29 22.07 11.21 4.85
C VAL A 29 23.51 11.10 5.30
N TYR A 30 24.41 10.82 4.35
CA TYR A 30 25.82 10.58 4.61
C TYR A 30 26.68 11.46 3.72
N GLY A 31 27.83 11.89 4.23
CA GLY A 31 28.82 12.66 3.49
C GLY A 31 30.21 12.42 4.06
N THR A 32 31.23 12.92 3.38
CA THR A 32 32.63 12.82 3.83
C THR A 32 33.04 13.95 4.77
N ASN A 33 32.29 15.06 4.75
CA ASN A 33 32.57 16.21 5.59
C ASN A 33 31.83 16.05 6.93
N PRO A 34 32.52 16.18 8.07
CA PRO A 34 31.85 16.18 9.36
C PRO A 34 30.91 17.39 9.47
N PRO A 35 29.69 17.24 10.00
CA PRO A 35 28.77 18.36 10.19
C PRO A 35 29.25 19.28 11.32
N ASP A 36 29.16 20.60 11.12
CA ASP A 36 29.57 21.60 12.12
C ASP A 36 28.82 21.47 13.46
N THR A 37 27.58 20.96 13.41
CA THR A 37 26.71 20.79 14.58
C THR A 37 26.71 19.37 15.14
N GLY A 38 27.59 18.48 14.66
CA GLY A 38 27.59 17.07 15.02
C GLY A 38 26.43 16.25 14.44
N PHE A 39 26.29 15.01 14.90
CA PHE A 39 25.25 14.07 14.44
C PHE A 39 23.85 14.56 14.79
N ARG A 40 22.90 14.40 13.86
CA ARG A 40 21.48 14.73 14.04
C ARG A 40 20.61 13.56 13.65
N TRP A 41 19.54 13.36 14.41
CA TRP A 41 18.47 12.44 14.11
C TRP A 41 17.15 13.05 14.59
N GLU A 42 16.04 12.58 14.04
CA GLU A 42 14.70 13.06 14.37
C GLU A 42 13.74 11.87 14.37
N ASP A 43 12.90 11.79 15.41
CA ASP A 43 11.76 10.89 15.45
C ASP A 43 10.50 11.69 15.12
N VAL A 44 9.95 11.45 13.95
CA VAL A 44 8.74 12.11 13.44
C VAL A 44 7.46 11.33 13.74
N GLN A 45 7.52 10.32 14.61
CA GLN A 45 6.36 9.46 14.89
C GLN A 45 5.18 10.25 15.48
N SER A 46 5.45 11.33 16.22
CA SER A 46 4.41 12.16 16.83
C SER A 46 3.56 12.90 15.78
N GLU A 47 4.20 13.35 14.71
CA GLU A 47 3.61 14.01 13.55
C GLU A 47 2.84 12.99 12.71
N VAL A 48 3.45 11.82 12.44
CA VAL A 48 2.78 10.72 11.73
C VAL A 48 1.50 10.28 12.44
N ASN A 49 1.50 10.24 13.78
CA ASN A 49 0.33 9.87 14.56
C ASN A 49 -0.81 10.90 14.52
N GLN A 50 -0.54 12.13 14.08
CA GLN A 50 -1.56 13.17 13.92
C GLN A 50 -2.26 13.11 12.55
N GLU A 51 -1.69 12.37 11.59
CA GLU A 51 -2.29 12.22 10.27
C GLU A 51 -3.66 11.51 10.36
N PRO A 52 -4.64 11.90 9.52
CA PRO A 52 -5.96 11.28 9.53
C PRO A 52 -5.88 9.76 9.29
N THR A 53 -6.42 8.99 10.22
CA THR A 53 -6.61 7.55 10.04
C THR A 53 -7.98 7.26 9.46
N ARG A 54 -8.09 6.11 8.81
CA ARG A 54 -9.35 5.65 8.24
C ARG A 54 -9.82 4.42 8.97
N LYS A 55 -11.09 4.42 9.37
CA LYS A 55 -11.73 3.25 9.96
C LYS A 55 -11.75 2.10 8.97
N ALA A 56 -11.59 0.89 9.48
CA ALA A 56 -11.77 -0.33 8.73
C ALA A 56 -12.73 -1.26 9.49
N PHE A 57 -13.65 -1.89 8.78
CA PHE A 57 -14.49 -2.95 9.30
C PHE A 57 -13.91 -4.30 8.91
N GLU A 58 -13.68 -5.15 9.91
CA GLU A 58 -13.27 -6.55 9.70
C GLU A 58 -14.36 -7.34 8.98
N GLN A 59 -15.63 -7.06 9.29
CA GLN A 59 -16.80 -7.66 8.67
C GLN A 59 -17.79 -6.56 8.29
N TRP A 60 -18.25 -6.57 7.06
CA TRP A 60 -19.24 -5.64 6.54
C TRP A 60 -19.97 -6.26 5.35
N GLU A 61 -21.28 -6.01 5.26
CA GLU A 61 -22.13 -6.46 4.17
C GLU A 61 -22.86 -5.26 3.56
N GLY A 62 -22.95 -5.20 2.24
CA GLY A 62 -23.63 -4.13 1.52
C GLY A 62 -22.97 -3.77 0.20
N THR A 63 -23.49 -2.74 -0.45
CA THR A 63 -22.93 -2.23 -1.72
C THR A 63 -21.92 -1.12 -1.46
N GLY A 64 -20.68 -1.36 -1.86
CA GLY A 64 -19.56 -0.43 -1.74
C GLY A 64 -18.97 -0.07 -3.10
N THR A 65 -17.82 0.60 -3.05
CA THR A 65 -17.07 1.05 -4.23
C THR A 65 -15.64 0.54 -4.15
N ILE A 66 -15.11 -0.08 -5.20
CA ILE A 66 -13.74 -0.56 -5.21
C ILE A 66 -12.77 0.64 -5.14
N GLU A 67 -11.92 0.65 -4.12
CA GLU A 67 -10.85 1.65 -3.94
C GLU A 67 -9.56 1.22 -4.64
N THR A 68 -9.18 -0.05 -4.47
CA THR A 68 -8.00 -0.67 -5.10
C THR A 68 -8.17 -2.19 -5.09
N TRP A 69 -7.37 -2.89 -5.89
CA TRP A 69 -7.43 -4.33 -6.02
C TRP A 69 -6.07 -4.94 -6.34
N THR A 70 -5.98 -6.26 -6.15
CA THR A 70 -4.87 -7.07 -6.67
C THR A 70 -5.37 -8.45 -7.05
N THR A 71 -4.76 -9.02 -8.07
CA THR A 71 -5.15 -10.31 -8.63
C THR A 71 -3.93 -11.22 -8.71
N PRO A 72 -3.77 -12.19 -7.79
CA PRO A 72 -2.74 -13.20 -7.91
C PRO A 72 -2.94 -14.07 -9.15
N PHE A 73 -1.82 -14.51 -9.70
CA PHE A 73 -1.76 -15.45 -10.80
C PHE A 73 -1.30 -16.82 -10.31
N SER A 74 -1.90 -17.87 -10.86
CA SER A 74 -1.46 -19.24 -10.66
C SER A 74 -0.09 -19.49 -11.30
N ARG A 75 0.50 -20.66 -11.03
CA ARG A 75 1.76 -21.10 -11.66
C ARG A 75 1.69 -21.19 -13.19
N ASP A 76 0.50 -21.44 -13.72
CA ASP A 76 0.25 -21.51 -15.17
C ASP A 76 -0.03 -20.11 -15.78
N GLY A 77 0.14 -19.03 -15.00
CA GLY A 77 -0.08 -17.67 -15.45
C GLY A 77 -1.55 -17.29 -15.59
N ARG A 78 -2.46 -17.96 -14.87
CA ARG A 78 -3.90 -17.65 -14.91
C ARG A 78 -4.32 -16.82 -13.68
N PRO A 79 -4.99 -15.67 -13.86
CA PRO A 79 -5.69 -14.96 -12.78
C PRO A 79 -6.60 -15.90 -11.98
N GLU A 80 -6.47 -15.93 -10.65
CA GLU A 80 -7.23 -16.88 -9.80
C GLU A 80 -8.47 -16.26 -9.15
N ARG A 81 -8.31 -15.10 -8.52
CA ARG A 81 -9.32 -14.33 -7.76
C ARG A 81 -8.86 -12.89 -7.62
N THR A 82 -9.75 -11.98 -7.26
CA THR A 82 -9.39 -10.57 -7.05
C THR A 82 -9.65 -10.19 -5.60
N PHE A 83 -8.62 -9.73 -4.89
CA PHE A 83 -8.77 -9.10 -3.59
C PHE A 83 -9.05 -7.62 -3.79
N VAL A 84 -10.09 -7.11 -3.15
CA VAL A 84 -10.52 -5.71 -3.27
C VAL A 84 -10.54 -5.03 -1.92
N ALA A 85 -10.05 -3.79 -1.88
CA ALA A 85 -10.38 -2.86 -0.81
C ALA A 85 -11.61 -2.06 -1.25
N VAL A 86 -12.64 -2.01 -0.40
CA VAL A 86 -13.93 -1.43 -0.71
C VAL A 86 -14.21 -0.24 0.21
N ARG A 87 -14.64 0.88 -0.37
CA ARG A 87 -15.25 2.02 0.36
C ARG A 87 -16.73 1.77 0.58
N THR A 88 -17.15 1.82 1.83
CA THR A 88 -18.58 1.85 2.18
C THR A 88 -19.17 3.24 1.88
N PRO A 89 -20.51 3.40 1.83
CA PRO A 89 -21.14 4.72 1.72
C PRO A 89 -20.74 5.71 2.83
N ASP A 90 -20.38 5.21 4.01
CA ASP A 90 -19.91 6.00 5.16
C ASP A 90 -18.39 6.25 5.15
N ASP A 91 -17.74 6.03 4.01
CA ASP A 91 -16.31 6.27 3.83
C ASP A 91 -15.42 5.42 4.80
N VAL A 92 -15.88 4.21 5.14
CA VAL A 92 -15.12 3.18 5.88
C VAL A 92 -14.49 2.19 4.89
N ARG A 93 -13.37 1.54 5.25
CA ARG A 93 -12.76 0.47 4.43
C ARG A 93 -13.23 -0.91 4.88
N THR A 94 -13.38 -1.82 3.94
CA THR A 94 -13.41 -3.26 4.23
C THR A 94 -12.65 -4.01 3.12
N LEU A 95 -12.34 -5.27 3.37
CA LEU A 95 -11.70 -6.15 2.39
C LEU A 95 -12.70 -7.22 1.94
N ALA A 96 -12.68 -7.54 0.66
CA ALA A 96 -13.48 -8.63 0.11
C ALA A 96 -12.74 -9.35 -1.02
N VAL A 97 -13.29 -10.48 -1.47
CA VAL A 97 -12.74 -11.26 -2.57
C VAL A 97 -13.78 -11.55 -3.66
N LEU A 98 -13.45 -11.22 -4.91
CA LEU A 98 -14.16 -11.68 -6.09
C LEU A 98 -13.61 -13.06 -6.47
N THR A 99 -14.45 -14.09 -6.45
CA THR A 99 -14.03 -15.49 -6.69
C THR A 99 -14.34 -15.97 -8.12
N ALA A 100 -15.11 -15.21 -8.89
CA ALA A 100 -15.42 -15.57 -10.26
C ALA A 100 -14.17 -15.39 -11.16
N ALA A 101 -13.86 -16.41 -11.95
CA ALA A 101 -12.73 -16.36 -12.88
C ALA A 101 -12.87 -15.21 -13.90
N ALA A 102 -14.10 -14.86 -14.30
CA ALA A 102 -14.36 -13.73 -15.19
C ALA A 102 -13.94 -12.39 -14.56
N ASP A 103 -14.25 -12.18 -13.28
CA ASP A 103 -13.86 -10.97 -12.55
C ASP A 103 -12.34 -10.88 -12.39
N ALA A 104 -11.69 -12.01 -12.08
CA ALA A 104 -10.23 -12.10 -12.02
C ALA A 104 -9.59 -11.73 -13.38
N GLN A 105 -10.12 -12.22 -14.48
CA GLN A 105 -9.65 -11.86 -15.83
C GLN A 105 -9.88 -10.38 -16.16
N ALA A 106 -11.07 -9.85 -15.83
CA ALA A 106 -11.40 -8.45 -16.06
C ALA A 106 -10.48 -7.51 -15.28
N SER A 107 -10.25 -7.78 -13.98
CA SER A 107 -9.40 -6.97 -13.10
C SER A 107 -7.94 -6.83 -13.54
N VAL A 108 -7.46 -7.72 -14.41
CA VAL A 108 -6.09 -7.67 -14.96
C VAL A 108 -6.04 -6.83 -16.24
N ARG A 109 -7.15 -6.76 -16.98
CA ARG A 109 -7.24 -6.08 -18.27
C ARG A 109 -7.77 -4.66 -18.14
N ASP A 110 -8.70 -4.46 -17.22
CA ASP A 110 -9.48 -3.25 -17.07
C ASP A 110 -9.17 -2.57 -15.73
N ASP A 111 -9.36 -1.25 -15.68
CA ASP A 111 -9.36 -0.49 -14.44
C ASP A 111 -10.73 -0.63 -13.76
N ILE A 112 -10.77 -1.34 -12.62
CA ILE A 112 -11.99 -1.56 -11.86
C ILE A 112 -12.12 -0.62 -10.64
N ALA A 113 -11.24 0.38 -10.48
CA ALA A 113 -11.43 1.43 -9.49
C ALA A 113 -12.76 2.13 -9.72
N GLY A 114 -13.48 2.44 -8.64
CA GLY A 114 -14.76 3.14 -8.71
C GLY A 114 -15.95 2.25 -9.08
N ALA A 115 -15.74 0.98 -9.47
CA ALA A 115 -16.83 0.04 -9.74
C ALA A 115 -17.63 -0.25 -8.46
N LYS A 116 -18.94 -0.48 -8.61
CA LYS A 116 -19.79 -0.91 -7.51
C LYS A 116 -19.63 -2.40 -7.28
N VAL A 117 -19.64 -2.79 -6.01
CA VAL A 117 -19.47 -4.17 -5.59
C VAL A 117 -20.37 -4.48 -4.41
N ALA A 118 -21.09 -5.59 -4.46
CA ALA A 118 -21.83 -6.12 -3.32
C ALA A 118 -20.91 -7.03 -2.50
N VAL A 119 -20.60 -6.63 -1.27
CA VAL A 119 -19.85 -7.43 -0.29
C VAL A 119 -20.85 -8.24 0.53
N HIS A 120 -20.57 -9.53 0.70
CA HIS A 120 -21.40 -10.49 1.44
C HIS A 120 -20.80 -10.76 2.82
N GLY A 121 -21.61 -11.19 3.79
CA GLY A 121 -21.17 -11.44 5.17
C GLY A 121 -20.08 -12.51 5.36
N ASP A 122 -19.78 -13.31 4.32
CA ASP A 122 -18.67 -14.28 4.31
C ASP A 122 -17.34 -13.71 3.77
N GLY A 123 -17.33 -12.42 3.42
CA GLY A 123 -16.17 -11.72 2.86
C GLY A 123 -15.99 -11.91 1.35
N THR A 124 -16.88 -12.65 0.69
CA THR A 124 -16.93 -12.66 -0.78
C THR A 124 -17.62 -11.41 -1.30
N ALA A 125 -17.41 -11.12 -2.58
CA ALA A 125 -18.06 -10.01 -3.23
C ALA A 125 -18.39 -10.33 -4.69
N THR A 126 -19.36 -9.60 -5.24
CA THR A 126 -19.75 -9.68 -6.64
C THR A 126 -19.81 -8.27 -7.22
N LEU A 127 -19.25 -8.08 -8.43
CA LEU A 127 -19.43 -6.84 -9.18
C LEU A 127 -20.94 -6.60 -9.38
N ALA A 128 -21.38 -5.39 -9.07
CA ALA A 128 -22.79 -4.99 -9.13
C ALA A 128 -23.21 -4.55 -10.53
#